data_AF-A0A7S1BVR7-F1
#
_entry.id   AF-A0A7S1BVR7-F1
#
_cell.length_a   1.000
_cell.length_b   1.000
_cell.length_c   1.000
_cell.angle_alpha   90.00
_cell.angle_beta   90.00
_cell.angle_gamma   90.00
#
_symmetry.space_group_name_H-M   'P 1'
#
loop_
_entity.id
_entity.type
_entity.pdbx_description
1 polymer ?
#
loop_
_entity_poly.entity_id
_entity_poly.type
_entity_poly.pdbx_seq_one_letter_code
_entity_poly.pdbx_strand_id
1 'polypeptide(L)'
;TKTWTTTRPASDRKYVNESGHVCQEHFKLRDIISCEAKPKDVGEDKGYSSHQPIYEMRHDGSGEPYNNILELRAAKIYNHLSVKEWPWVADVIILQYERLLAEGTGFFLKQIEDITGVKPSCEPTEPQPKRKRRQMELEWVQHISDNADWEAEELIGYHPAVITSKGYSVAYSKPKHV
;
A
#
# COMPACT_ATOMS: atom_id res chain seq x y z
N THR A 1 8.09 3.64 14.32
CA THR A 1 7.01 2.80 13.75
C THR A 1 6.51 1.77 14.76
N LYS A 2 5.21 1.44 14.75
CA LYS A 2 4.64 0.34 15.57
C LYS A 2 4.73 -0.96 14.78
N THR A 3 5.15 -2.04 15.43
CA THR A 3 5.21 -3.36 14.80
C THR A 3 3.84 -3.79 14.32
N TRP A 4 3.75 -4.36 13.13
CA TRP A 4 2.52 -4.96 12.61
C TRP A 4 2.19 -6.19 13.45
N THR A 5 1.31 -6.01 14.43
CA THR A 5 0.80 -7.11 15.25
C THR A 5 -0.72 -7.04 15.29
N THR A 6 -1.38 -8.05 14.74
CA THR A 6 -2.81 -8.28 14.96
C THR A 6 -2.98 -9.15 16.20
N THR A 7 -4.04 -8.91 16.97
CA THR A 7 -4.40 -9.77 18.10
C THR A 7 -4.63 -11.20 17.60
N ARG A 8 -3.87 -12.15 18.14
CA ARG A 8 -4.06 -13.57 17.81
C ARG A 8 -5.34 -14.13 18.41
N PRO A 9 -5.98 -15.10 17.74
CA PRO A 9 -7.01 -15.91 18.37
C PRO A 9 -6.48 -16.57 19.65
N ALA A 10 -7.33 -16.71 20.67
CA ALA A 10 -7.04 -17.52 21.85
C ALA A 10 -6.79 -19.00 21.50
N SER A 11 -7.41 -19.52 20.44
CA SER A 11 -7.16 -20.88 19.93
C SER A 11 -5.71 -21.11 19.50
N ASP A 12 -4.99 -20.06 19.10
CA ASP A 12 -3.58 -20.14 18.69
C ASP A 12 -2.59 -20.30 19.86
N ARG A 13 -3.03 -20.10 21.12
CA ARG A 13 -2.14 -20.14 22.31
C ARG A 13 -1.36 -21.45 22.45
N LYS A 14 -1.91 -22.57 21.97
CA LYS A 14 -1.24 -23.88 21.97
C LYS A 14 0.03 -23.90 21.11
N TYR A 15 0.09 -23.11 20.05
CA TYR A 15 1.22 -23.11 19.11
C TYR A 15 2.36 -22.17 19.53
N VAL A 16 2.15 -21.29 20.52
CA VAL A 16 3.12 -20.25 20.93
C VAL A 16 4.44 -20.84 21.44
N ASN A 17 4.39 -22.02 22.07
CA ASN A 17 5.56 -22.70 22.62
C ASN A 17 6.06 -23.87 21.75
N GLU A 18 5.36 -24.17 20.66
CA GLU A 18 5.73 -25.25 19.75
C GLU A 18 6.78 -24.72 18.75
N SER A 19 8.05 -24.83 19.15
CA SER A 19 9.17 -24.52 18.27
C SER A 19 9.10 -25.42 17.04
N GLY A 20 8.76 -24.85 15.88
CA GLY A 20 8.72 -25.57 14.60
C GLY A 20 7.34 -26.08 14.17
N HIS A 21 6.24 -25.71 14.85
CA HIS A 21 4.89 -26.01 14.33
C HIS A 21 4.68 -25.29 12.99
N VAL A 22 4.35 -26.08 11.98
CA VAL A 22 4.02 -25.60 10.65
C VAL A 22 2.53 -25.29 10.63
N CYS A 23 2.20 -24.02 10.52
CA CYS A 23 0.84 -23.53 10.43
C CYS A 23 0.30 -23.74 9.00
N GLN A 24 -0.79 -23.05 8.65
CA GLN A 24 -1.36 -23.15 7.31
C GLN A 24 -0.35 -22.82 6.22
N GLU A 25 -0.47 -23.48 5.07
CA GLU A 25 0.35 -23.20 3.87
C GLU A 25 1.86 -23.20 4.13
N HIS A 26 2.32 -24.04 5.07
CA HIS A 26 3.71 -24.16 5.48
C HIS A 26 4.33 -22.95 6.21
N PHE A 27 3.52 -21.96 6.61
CA PHE A 27 4.00 -20.79 7.32
C PHE A 27 4.32 -21.08 8.79
N LYS A 28 5.27 -20.33 9.36
CA LYS A 28 5.53 -20.39 10.80
C LYS A 28 4.49 -19.55 11.52
N LEU A 29 4.35 -19.78 12.83
CA LEU A 29 3.48 -19.00 13.70
C LEU A 29 3.62 -17.50 13.42
N ARG A 30 4.84 -16.94 13.42
CA ARG A 30 5.08 -15.50 13.24
C ARG A 30 4.65 -14.94 11.87
N ASP A 31 4.50 -15.78 10.84
CA ASP A 31 4.27 -15.38 9.45
C ASP A 31 2.76 -15.29 9.12
N ILE A 32 1.88 -15.76 10.02
CA ILE A 32 0.42 -15.81 9.84
C ILE A 32 -0.32 -15.37 11.09
N ILE A 33 -1.50 -14.76 10.98
CA ILE A 33 -2.25 -14.30 12.17
C ILE A 33 -2.90 -15.46 12.92
N SER A 34 -3.40 -16.48 12.20
CA SER A 34 -3.92 -17.71 12.81
C SER A 34 -3.29 -18.95 12.22
N CYS A 35 -2.89 -19.91 13.05
CA CYS A 35 -2.43 -21.21 12.58
C CYS A 35 -3.57 -22.15 12.18
N GLU A 36 -4.80 -21.87 12.59
CA GLU A 36 -5.98 -22.61 12.15
C GLU A 36 -6.67 -21.86 11.00
N ALA A 37 -7.06 -22.56 9.93
CA ALA A 37 -7.74 -21.93 8.79
C ALA A 37 -9.10 -21.31 9.13
N LYS A 38 -9.72 -21.73 10.23
CA LYS A 38 -10.99 -21.23 10.74
C LYS A 38 -10.99 -21.31 12.28
N PRO A 39 -10.29 -20.39 12.96
CA PRO A 39 -10.21 -20.41 14.41
C PRO A 39 -11.60 -20.19 15.01
N LYS A 40 -12.03 -21.06 15.92
CA LYS A 40 -13.41 -21.11 16.46
C LYS A 40 -13.85 -19.85 17.22
N ASP A 41 -12.88 -19.06 17.64
CA ASP A 41 -12.99 -17.87 18.48
C ASP A 41 -12.86 -16.55 17.70
N VAL A 42 -12.60 -16.62 16.39
CA VAL A 42 -12.79 -15.49 15.48
C VAL A 42 -14.14 -15.68 14.83
N GLY A 43 -15.05 -14.72 15.00
CA GLY A 43 -16.36 -14.77 14.35
C GLY A 43 -16.22 -14.96 12.84
N GLU A 44 -17.26 -15.49 12.18
CA GLU A 44 -17.28 -15.64 10.72
C GLU A 44 -17.21 -14.27 10.04
N ASP A 45 -16.00 -13.77 9.84
CA ASP A 45 -15.78 -12.50 9.17
C ASP A 45 -16.06 -12.71 7.68
N LYS A 46 -17.10 -12.06 7.15
CA LYS A 46 -17.68 -12.33 5.81
C LYS A 46 -16.81 -11.84 4.64
N GLY A 47 -15.61 -11.31 4.91
CA GLY A 47 -14.67 -10.85 3.90
C GLY A 47 -14.01 -12.01 3.15
N TYR A 48 -13.76 -11.82 1.86
CA TYR A 48 -12.95 -12.75 1.08
C TYR A 48 -11.55 -12.90 1.72
N SER A 49 -11.13 -14.13 2.02
CA SER A 49 -9.83 -14.47 2.65
C SER A 49 -9.59 -13.95 4.07
N SER A 50 -10.60 -13.41 4.75
CA SER A 50 -10.52 -12.97 6.17
C SER A 50 -10.09 -14.09 7.14
N HIS A 51 -10.35 -15.34 6.76
CA HIS A 51 -10.07 -16.54 7.53
C HIS A 51 -8.62 -17.03 7.39
N GLN A 52 -7.84 -16.51 6.43
CA GLN A 52 -6.44 -16.87 6.19
C GLN A 52 -5.55 -15.65 5.94
N PRO A 53 -5.42 -14.73 6.92
CA PRO A 53 -4.55 -13.58 6.78
C PRO A 53 -3.07 -14.00 6.90
N ILE A 54 -2.36 -13.97 5.77
CA ILE A 54 -0.93 -14.28 5.65
C ILE A 54 -0.16 -12.96 5.52
N TYR A 55 0.95 -12.81 6.25
CA TYR A 55 1.82 -11.64 6.07
C TYR A 55 2.61 -11.74 4.78
N GLU A 56 2.90 -10.59 4.18
CA GLU A 56 3.82 -10.54 3.07
C GLU A 56 5.28 -10.57 3.57
N MET A 57 6.08 -11.45 2.96
CA MET A 57 7.48 -11.66 3.32
C MET A 57 8.38 -10.68 2.56
N ARG A 58 9.52 -10.33 3.15
CA ARG A 58 10.54 -9.50 2.52
C ARG A 58 11.13 -10.17 1.28
N HIS A 59 11.41 -9.36 0.27
CA HIS A 59 12.06 -9.79 -0.97
C HIS A 59 13.57 -10.03 -0.85
N ASP A 60 14.17 -9.85 0.33
CA ASP A 60 15.60 -10.06 0.59
C ASP A 60 15.99 -11.55 0.79
N GLY A 61 15.02 -12.46 0.64
CA GLY A 61 15.22 -13.91 0.82
C GLY A 61 15.30 -14.35 2.28
N SER A 62 15.13 -13.44 3.26
CA SER A 62 15.14 -13.77 4.68
C SER A 62 13.97 -14.66 5.11
N GLY A 63 12.84 -14.59 4.38
CA GLY A 63 11.59 -15.22 4.78
C GLY A 63 11.00 -14.61 6.06
N GLU A 64 11.34 -13.35 6.35
CA GLU A 64 10.78 -12.58 7.44
C GLU A 64 9.67 -11.64 6.95
N PRO A 65 8.62 -11.38 7.74
CA PRO A 65 7.64 -10.36 7.42
C PRO A 65 8.22 -8.94 7.54
N TYR A 66 7.54 -7.97 6.92
CA TYR A 66 7.83 -6.55 7.13
C TYR A 66 7.48 -6.14 8.57
N ASN A 67 8.29 -5.26 9.18
CA ASN A 67 8.04 -4.87 10.57
C ASN A 67 6.80 -4.00 10.71
N ASN A 68 6.46 -3.23 9.68
CA ASN A 68 5.33 -2.30 9.70
C ASN A 68 4.79 -2.02 8.28
N ILE A 69 3.62 -1.39 8.20
CA ILE A 69 2.94 -1.07 6.94
C ILE A 69 3.73 -0.08 6.06
N LEU A 70 4.53 0.81 6.64
CA LEU A 70 5.29 1.81 5.86
C LEU A 70 6.45 1.14 5.12
N GLU A 71 7.15 0.19 5.77
CA GLU A 71 8.16 -0.63 5.11
C GLU A 71 7.56 -1.50 4.00
N LEU A 72 6.42 -2.16 4.28
CA LEU A 72 5.72 -2.95 3.26
C LEU A 72 5.31 -2.06 2.08
N ARG A 73 4.77 -0.86 2.36
CA ARG A 73 4.36 0.09 1.32
C ARG A 73 5.52 0.52 0.44
N ALA A 74 6.67 0.88 1.03
CA ALA A 74 7.87 1.22 0.27
C ALA A 74 8.31 0.06 -0.64
N ALA A 75 8.38 -1.16 -0.10
CA ALA A 75 8.72 -2.34 -0.89
C ALA A 75 7.70 -2.61 -2.01
N LYS A 76 6.41 -2.40 -1.75
CA LYS A 76 5.37 -2.50 -2.78
C LYS A 76 5.56 -1.48 -3.88
N ILE A 77 5.97 -0.25 -3.58
CA ILE A 77 6.22 0.77 -4.60
C ILE A 77 7.32 0.29 -5.55
N TYR A 78 8.48 -0.12 -5.02
CA TYR A 78 9.58 -0.67 -5.83
C TYR A 78 9.12 -1.88 -6.66
N ASN A 79 8.40 -2.82 -6.06
CA ASN A 79 7.91 -4.00 -6.74
C ASN A 79 6.94 -3.66 -7.89
N HIS A 80 5.99 -2.73 -7.69
CA HIS A 80 5.05 -2.33 -8.75
C HIS A 80 5.75 -1.58 -9.88
N LEU A 81 6.76 -0.76 -9.56
CA LEU A 81 7.54 -0.04 -10.57
C LEU A 81 8.41 -0.96 -11.41
N SER A 82 8.89 -2.07 -10.83
CA SER A 82 9.66 -3.10 -11.57
C SER A 82 8.89 -3.74 -12.73
N VAL A 83 7.55 -3.65 -12.73
CA VAL A 83 6.70 -4.14 -13.83
C VAL A 83 7.08 -3.48 -15.16
N LYS A 84 7.63 -2.26 -15.13
CA LYS A 84 8.13 -1.58 -16.33
C LYS A 84 9.24 -2.34 -17.05
N GLU A 85 10.03 -3.13 -16.33
CA GLU A 85 11.15 -3.90 -16.88
C GLU A 85 10.69 -5.17 -17.59
N TRP A 86 9.42 -5.53 -17.50
CA TRP A 86 8.90 -6.76 -18.08
C TRP A 86 8.86 -6.67 -19.62
N PRO A 87 9.33 -7.68 -20.36
CA PRO A 87 9.46 -7.59 -21.82
C PRO A 87 8.16 -7.30 -22.59
N TRP A 88 7.01 -7.59 -22.00
CA TRP A 88 5.68 -7.42 -22.59
C TRP A 88 4.92 -6.19 -22.06
N VAL A 89 5.56 -5.37 -21.22
CA VAL A 89 4.97 -4.13 -20.71
C VAL A 89 5.49 -2.96 -21.55
N ALA A 90 4.57 -2.24 -22.17
CA ALA A 90 4.91 -1.08 -23.00
C ALA A 90 5.34 0.12 -22.15
N ASP A 91 4.61 0.41 -21.08
CA ASP A 91 4.93 1.47 -20.11
C ASP A 91 4.14 1.27 -18.81
N VAL A 92 4.53 2.00 -17.75
CA VAL A 92 3.83 2.04 -16.46
C VAL A 92 3.41 3.47 -16.16
N ILE A 93 2.10 3.71 -16.06
CA ILE A 93 1.55 5.02 -15.72
C ILE A 93 1.18 5.04 -14.24
N ILE A 94 1.86 5.88 -13.47
CA ILE A 94 1.53 6.11 -12.06
C ILE A 94 0.48 7.20 -11.93
N LEU A 95 -0.61 6.87 -11.25
CA LEU A 95 -1.72 7.78 -10.99
C LEU A 95 -1.96 7.96 -9.50
N GLN A 96 -2.05 9.22 -9.09
CA GLN A 96 -2.48 9.60 -7.75
C GLN A 96 -3.95 9.98 -7.79
N TYR A 97 -4.72 9.41 -6.87
CA TYR A 97 -6.15 9.71 -6.77
C TYR A 97 -6.41 11.21 -6.52
N GLU A 98 -5.59 11.85 -5.68
CA GLU A 98 -5.71 13.28 -5.37
C GLU A 98 -5.51 14.15 -6.61
N ARG A 99 -4.57 13.76 -7.48
CA ARG A 99 -4.29 14.45 -8.74
C ARG A 99 -5.41 14.26 -9.75
N LEU A 100 -5.98 13.06 -9.86
CA LEU A 100 -7.17 12.81 -10.70
C LEU A 100 -8.34 13.69 -10.26
N LEU A 101 -8.52 13.91 -8.96
CA LEU A 101 -9.53 14.84 -8.46
C LEU A 101 -9.21 16.31 -8.75
N ALA A 102 -7.93 16.69 -8.76
CA ALA A 102 -7.51 18.08 -8.94
C ALA A 102 -7.43 18.52 -10.42
N GLU A 103 -7.00 17.62 -11.31
CA GLU A 103 -6.74 17.90 -12.74
C GLU A 103 -7.76 17.23 -13.67
N GLY A 104 -8.62 16.35 -13.16
CA GLY A 104 -9.49 15.52 -13.98
C GLY A 104 -8.71 14.37 -14.63
N THR A 105 -9.26 13.81 -15.70
CA THR A 105 -8.68 12.64 -16.40
C THR A 105 -7.98 12.97 -17.71
N GLY A 106 -8.07 14.21 -18.20
CA GLY A 106 -7.52 14.61 -19.49
C GLY A 106 -6.01 14.39 -19.61
N PHE A 107 -5.24 14.73 -18.56
CA PHE A 107 -3.80 14.51 -18.55
C PHE A 107 -3.42 13.02 -18.62
N PHE A 108 -4.27 12.14 -18.08
CA PHE A 108 -4.04 10.70 -18.09
C PHE A 108 -4.39 10.10 -19.45
N LEU A 109 -5.52 10.49 -20.03
CA LEU A 109 -5.91 10.07 -21.38
C LEU A 109 -4.86 10.48 -22.42
N LYS A 110 -4.32 11.70 -22.29
CA LYS A 110 -3.23 12.16 -23.16
C LYS A 110 -1.98 11.28 -23.05
N GLN A 111 -1.59 10.87 -21.84
CA GLN A 111 -0.44 9.97 -21.67
C GLN A 111 -0.70 8.60 -22.32
N ILE A 112 -1.91 8.06 -22.21
CA ILE A 112 -2.26 6.81 -22.90
C ILE A 112 -2.19 7.00 -24.42
N GLU A 113 -2.73 8.09 -24.96
CA GLU A 113 -2.65 8.42 -26.38
C GLU A 113 -1.20 8.54 -26.85
N ASP A 114 -0.34 9.22 -26.08
CA ASP A 114 1.08 9.40 -26.40
C ASP A 114 1.84 8.06 -26.44
N ILE A 115 1.51 7.12 -25.55
CA ILE A 115 2.16 5.80 -25.46
C ILE A 115 1.63 4.82 -26.52
N THR A 116 0.32 4.83 -26.75
CA THR A 116 -0.36 3.82 -27.58
C THR A 116 -0.63 4.28 -29.02
N GLY A 117 -0.60 5.59 -29.28
CA GLY A 117 -1.07 6.21 -30.52
C GLY A 117 -2.59 6.16 -30.70
N VAL A 118 -3.35 5.66 -29.73
CA VAL A 118 -4.81 5.49 -29.81
C VAL A 118 -5.50 6.72 -29.27
N LYS A 119 -6.34 7.34 -30.10
CA LYS A 119 -7.14 8.50 -29.70
C LYS A 119 -8.25 8.10 -28.72
N PRO A 120 -8.52 8.88 -27.67
CA PRO A 120 -9.62 8.61 -26.76
C PRO A 120 -10.96 8.75 -27.49
N SER A 121 -11.86 7.79 -27.23
CA SER A 121 -13.25 7.83 -27.73
C SER A 121 -14.23 8.43 -26.72
N CYS A 122 -13.76 8.80 -25.54
CA CYS A 122 -14.56 9.35 -24.45
C CYS A 122 -14.06 10.75 -24.08
N GLU A 123 -14.99 11.55 -23.56
CA GLU A 123 -14.66 12.87 -23.02
C GLU A 123 -13.99 12.74 -21.65
N PRO A 124 -12.92 13.50 -21.37
CA PRO A 124 -12.28 13.49 -20.07
C PRO A 124 -13.25 13.99 -19.00
N THR A 125 -13.25 13.29 -17.85
CA THR A 125 -13.88 13.82 -16.63
C THR A 125 -13.10 15.04 -16.12
N GLU A 126 -13.84 16.12 -15.85
CA GLU A 126 -13.34 17.38 -15.31
C GLU A 126 -12.84 17.29 -13.85
N PRO A 127 -12.01 18.25 -13.41
CA PRO A 127 -11.63 18.41 -12.00
C PRO A 127 -12.81 18.43 -11.01
N GLN A 128 -12.60 17.85 -9.84
CA GLN A 128 -13.55 17.80 -8.72
C GLN A 128 -13.04 18.55 -7.47
N PRO A 129 -12.84 19.88 -7.52
CA PRO A 129 -12.23 20.65 -6.42
C PRO A 129 -13.08 20.69 -5.14
N LYS A 130 -14.40 20.43 -5.26
CA LYS A 130 -15.34 20.46 -4.12
C LYS A 130 -15.37 19.17 -3.31
N ARG A 131 -14.63 18.13 -3.72
CA ARG A 131 -14.64 16.84 -3.02
C ARG A 131 -13.95 16.97 -1.66
N LYS A 132 -14.67 16.63 -0.60
CA LYS A 132 -14.15 16.72 0.78
C LYS A 132 -12.91 15.85 0.93
N ARG A 133 -11.81 16.46 1.35
CA ARG A 133 -10.60 15.74 1.76
C ARG A 133 -10.80 15.20 3.18
N ARG A 134 -10.30 13.99 3.43
CA ARG A 134 -10.28 13.45 4.80
C ARG A 134 -9.32 14.30 5.63
N GLN A 135 -9.81 14.79 6.77
CA GLN A 135 -8.94 15.40 7.78
C GLN A 135 -8.27 14.26 8.55
N MET A 136 -6.96 14.40 8.76
CA MET A 136 -6.15 13.48 9.53
C MET A 136 -5.65 14.21 10.77
N GLU A 137 -5.53 13.48 11.87
CA GLU A 137 -4.95 14.02 13.09
C GLU A 137 -3.51 14.46 12.84
N LEU A 138 -3.11 15.60 13.41
CA LEU A 138 -1.79 16.19 13.16
C LEU A 138 -0.66 15.24 13.58
N GLU A 139 -0.82 14.57 14.73
CA GLU A 139 0.13 13.57 15.21
C GLU A 139 0.32 12.42 14.23
N TRP A 140 -0.77 12.00 13.57
CA TRP A 140 -0.70 10.95 12.56
C TRP A 140 0.07 11.42 11.32
N VAL A 141 -0.21 12.64 10.85
CA VAL A 141 0.49 13.22 9.70
C VAL A 141 1.98 13.39 9.99
N GLN A 142 2.33 13.87 11.19
CA GLN A 142 3.71 13.96 11.65
C GLN A 142 4.37 12.57 11.68
N HIS A 143 3.69 11.57 12.25
CA HIS A 143 4.20 10.20 12.31
C HIS A 143 4.55 9.64 10.93
N ILE A 144 3.66 9.80 9.95
CA ILE A 144 3.91 9.36 8.57
C ILE A 144 5.06 10.16 7.95
N SER A 145 5.07 11.49 8.15
CA SER A 145 6.14 12.39 7.69
C SER A 145 7.52 11.97 8.20
N ASP A 146 7.61 11.50 9.44
CA ASP A 146 8.90 11.12 10.05
C ASP A 146 9.34 9.68 9.77
N ASN A 147 8.42 8.79 9.38
CA ASN A 147 8.69 7.35 9.33
C ASN A 147 8.50 6.70 7.95
N ALA A 148 7.91 7.40 6.97
CA ALA A 148 7.78 6.87 5.62
C ALA A 148 9.11 6.91 4.87
N ASP A 149 9.29 5.99 3.92
CA ASP A 149 10.41 5.99 2.99
C ASP A 149 10.12 6.99 1.87
N TRP A 150 10.64 8.21 2.02
CA TRP A 150 10.39 9.30 1.06
C TRP A 150 11.12 9.12 -0.26
N GLU A 151 12.17 8.29 -0.33
CA GLU A 151 12.80 7.94 -1.60
C GLU A 151 11.83 7.09 -2.43
N ALA A 152 11.19 6.11 -1.81
CA ALA A 152 10.16 5.30 -2.47
C ALA A 152 8.91 6.12 -2.83
N GLU A 153 8.38 6.92 -1.90
CA GLU A 153 7.16 7.71 -2.12
C GLU A 153 7.35 8.78 -3.21
N GLU A 154 8.55 9.35 -3.35
CA GLU A 154 8.84 10.34 -4.40
C GLU A 154 8.77 9.72 -5.81
N LEU A 155 9.09 8.43 -5.98
CA LEU A 155 8.95 7.74 -7.27
C LEU A 155 7.51 7.76 -7.77
N ILE A 156 6.55 7.70 -6.85
CA ILE A 156 5.13 7.81 -7.15
C ILE A 156 4.57 9.22 -6.90
N GLY A 157 5.46 10.21 -6.70
CA GLY A 157 5.17 11.63 -6.65
C GLY A 157 4.57 12.17 -5.35
N TYR A 158 4.66 11.44 -4.23
CA TYR A 158 4.24 11.93 -2.91
C TYR A 158 5.43 12.55 -2.16
N HIS A 159 5.15 13.53 -1.30
CA HIS A 159 6.14 14.27 -0.53
C HIS A 159 5.76 14.35 0.96
N PRO A 160 6.73 14.56 1.87
CA PRO A 160 6.44 14.81 3.27
C PRO A 160 5.46 15.97 3.44
N ALA A 161 4.60 15.88 4.45
CA ALA A 161 3.69 16.99 4.74
C ALA A 161 4.46 18.19 5.31
N VAL A 162 4.09 19.39 4.89
CA VAL A 162 4.59 20.63 5.51
C VAL A 162 3.70 20.96 6.70
N ILE A 163 4.27 20.85 7.90
CA ILE A 163 3.55 21.05 9.15
C ILE A 163 3.86 22.44 9.70
N THR A 164 2.82 23.18 10.05
CA THR A 164 2.89 24.57 10.53
C THR A 164 2.01 24.75 11.77
N SER A 165 2.15 25.89 12.45
CA SER A 165 1.27 26.24 13.58
C SER A 165 -0.21 26.38 13.21
N LYS A 166 -0.54 26.46 11.91
CA LYS A 166 -1.90 26.58 11.39
C LYS A 166 -2.48 25.27 10.86
N GLY A 167 -1.73 24.17 10.92
CA GLY A 167 -2.11 22.86 10.39
C GLY A 167 -1.05 22.29 9.44
N TYR A 168 -1.44 21.35 8.58
CA TYR A 168 -0.53 20.68 7.65
C TYR A 168 -1.01 20.82 6.20
N SER A 169 -0.06 20.76 5.26
CA SER A 169 -0.34 20.58 3.84
C SER A 169 0.36 19.33 3.31
N VAL A 170 -0.39 18.48 2.61
CA VAL A 170 0.18 17.35 1.88
C VAL A 170 0.44 17.79 0.45
N ALA A 171 1.67 17.61 -0.01
CA ALA A 171 2.08 17.93 -1.36
C ALA A 171 2.25 16.64 -2.18
N TYR A 172 1.92 16.74 -3.45
CA TYR A 172 2.23 15.72 -4.45
C TYR A 172 2.60 16.43 -5.75
N SER A 173 3.47 15.80 -6.51
CA SER A 173 3.91 16.27 -7.83
C SER A 173 3.56 15.22 -8.88
N LYS A 174 3.72 15.59 -10.16
CA LYS A 174 3.77 14.60 -11.23
C LYS A 174 4.83 13.55 -10.84
N PRO A 175 4.50 12.24 -10.85
CA PRO A 175 5.48 11.19 -10.61
C PRO A 175 6.66 11.33 -11.57
N LYS A 176 7.87 11.02 -11.11
CA LYS A 176 9.03 10.96 -12.00
C LYS A 176 8.75 9.84 -13.01
N HIS A 177 9.09 10.07 -14.28
CA HIS A 177 9.08 8.98 -15.26
C HIS A 177 10.17 7.99 -14.84
N VAL A 178 9.77 6.95 -14.11
CA VAL A 178 10.55 5.72 -13.87
C VAL A 178 10.52 4.95 -15.16
#